data_AF-A0A329RB38-F1
#
_entry.id   AF-A0A329RB38-F1
#
_cell.length_a   1.000
_cell.length_b   1.000
_cell.length_c   1.000
_cell.angle_alpha   90.00
_cell.angle_beta   90.00
_cell.angle_gamma   90.00
#
_symmetry.space_group_name_H-M   'P 1'
#
loop_
_entity.id
_entity.type
_entity.pdbx_description
1 polymer ?
#
loop_
_entity_poly.entity_id
_entity_poly.type
_entity_poly.pdbx_seq_one_letter_code
_entity_poly.pdbx_strand_id
1 'polypeptide(L)'
;SCIHIRRTRRHRSRIYTGDPPELQGAPELKVSMQDKLNLSGLLNALDGVIDCPGRIAIMTTNHSEKLDPALIRPGRVHKKLMLGHMDATQIQNMIEYYFATFITSTQSELLGNAINDGSAPVTPAAVEALCSEHDGVDAVLNAICQMPMAVSTAVDSA
;
A
#
# COMPACT_ATOMS: atom_id res chain seq x y z
N SER A 1 -6.36 -1.17 -0.45
CA SER A 1 -5.37 -0.33 0.28
C SER A 1 -4.96 0.88 -0.54
N CYS A 2 -4.40 1.92 0.07
CA CYS A 2 -4.01 3.16 -0.61
C CYS A 2 -2.57 3.55 -0.27
N ILE A 3 -1.76 3.81 -1.30
CA ILE A 3 -0.37 4.28 -1.18
C ILE A 3 -0.34 5.79 -1.43
N HIS A 4 0.22 6.53 -0.48
CA HIS A 4 0.50 7.96 -0.61
C HIS A 4 2.00 8.13 -0.82
N ILE A 5 2.38 8.78 -1.93
CA ILE A 5 3.78 9.00 -2.31
C ILE A 5 4.05 10.51 -2.37
N ARG A 6 5.13 10.94 -1.72
CA ARG A 6 5.68 12.28 -1.89
C ARG A 6 7.12 12.23 -2.37
N ARG A 7 7.38 12.88 -3.50
CA ARG A 7 8.73 13.24 -3.96
C ARG A 7 9.10 14.63 -3.43
N THR A 8 10.24 14.74 -2.77
CA THR A 8 10.86 16.05 -2.46
C THR A 8 11.52 16.62 -3.71
N ARG A 9 11.41 17.93 -3.96
CA ARG A 9 12.08 18.58 -5.11
C ARG A 9 13.59 18.60 -4.87
N ARG A 10 14.39 18.25 -5.89
CA ARG A 10 15.85 18.44 -5.87
C ARG A 10 16.15 19.94 -5.84
N HIS A 11 16.66 20.45 -4.73
CA HIS A 11 17.39 21.72 -4.74
C HIS A 11 18.83 21.45 -5.19
N ARG A 12 19.31 22.22 -6.18
CA ARG A 12 20.74 22.28 -6.52
C ARG A 12 21.50 22.65 -5.25
N SER A 13 22.42 21.79 -4.84
CA SER A 13 23.25 21.94 -3.65
C SER A 13 23.96 23.29 -3.64
N ARG A 14 23.59 24.16 -2.70
CA ARG A 14 24.43 25.28 -2.29
C ARG A 14 25.43 24.70 -1.29
N ILE A 15 26.70 24.65 -1.69
CA ILE A 15 27.80 24.20 -0.84
C ILE A 15 27.88 25.18 0.33
N TYR A 16 27.66 24.70 1.55
CA TYR A 16 27.95 25.47 2.76
C TYR A 16 29.44 25.34 3.04
N THR A 17 30.21 26.38 2.70
CA THR A 17 31.57 26.59 3.23
C THR A 17 31.43 27.59 4.39
N GLY A 18 31.30 27.07 5.60
CA GLY A 18 31.29 27.87 6.81
C GLY A 18 31.46 26.97 8.02
N ASP A 19 32.37 27.35 8.91
CA ASP A 19 32.68 26.61 10.14
C ASP A 19 31.43 26.48 11.04
N PRO A 20 31.27 25.35 11.76
CA PRO A 20 30.09 25.11 12.57
C PRO A 20 30.06 26.06 13.78
N PRO A 21 28.90 26.67 14.11
CA PRO A 21 28.76 27.44 15.33
C PRO A 21 28.80 26.52 16.56
N GLU A 22 29.48 26.97 17.62
CA GLU A 22 29.58 26.26 18.91
C GLU A 22 28.20 25.96 19.50
N LEU A 23 27.96 24.68 19.78
CA LEU A 23 26.75 24.17 20.42
C LEU A 23 26.77 24.49 21.93
N GLN A 24 26.09 25.56 22.34
CA GLN A 24 25.68 25.74 23.73
C GLN A 24 24.33 25.06 23.97
N GLY A 25 24.36 23.98 24.77
CA GLY A 25 23.21 23.42 25.49
C GLY A 25 22.14 22.75 24.64
N ALA A 26 22.38 21.52 24.20
CA ALA A 26 21.30 20.66 23.71
C ALA A 26 20.40 20.26 24.90
N PRO A 27 19.07 20.51 24.86
CA PRO A 27 18.18 20.00 25.90
C PRO A 27 18.17 18.47 25.82
N GLU A 28 18.46 17.82 26.94
CA GLU A 28 18.38 16.37 27.11
C GLU A 28 16.92 15.93 26.86
N LEU A 29 16.68 15.31 25.70
CA LEU A 29 15.37 14.75 25.35
C LEU A 29 15.09 13.54 26.26
N LYS A 30 14.42 13.77 27.39
CA LYS A 30 13.81 12.72 28.19
C LYS A 30 12.67 12.09 27.40
N VAL A 31 12.95 11.01 26.69
CA VAL A 31 11.93 10.19 26.03
C VAL A 31 11.12 9.47 27.11
N SER A 32 9.91 9.95 27.37
CA SER A 32 8.99 9.30 28.31
C SER A 32 8.32 8.12 27.60
N MET A 33 8.27 6.95 28.24
CA MET A 33 7.65 5.72 27.70
C MET A 33 6.11 5.81 27.56
N GLN A 34 5.52 7.01 27.66
CA GLN A 34 4.09 7.30 27.49
C GLN A 34 3.84 8.40 26.46
N ASP A 35 4.75 8.57 25.50
CA ASP A 35 4.50 9.40 24.33
C ASP A 35 3.45 8.71 23.45
N LYS A 36 2.18 8.93 23.77
CA LYS A 36 1.07 8.66 22.86
C LYS A 36 1.47 9.25 21.51
N LEU A 37 1.40 8.43 20.47
CA LEU A 37 1.59 8.88 19.10
C LEU A 37 0.46 9.85 18.76
N ASN A 38 0.73 11.13 19.03
CA ASN A 38 -0.20 12.20 18.75
C ASN A 38 -0.06 12.55 17.26
N LEU A 39 -1.18 12.76 16.58
CA LEU A 39 -1.19 13.11 15.15
C LEU A 39 -0.29 14.32 14.86
N SER A 40 -0.27 15.32 15.75
CA SER A 40 0.64 16.48 15.63
C SER A 40 2.12 16.08 15.68
N GLY A 41 2.49 15.11 16.51
CA GLY A 41 3.86 14.58 16.56
C GLY A 41 4.25 13.86 15.27
N LEU A 42 3.34 13.05 14.72
CA LEU A 42 3.54 12.39 13.42
C LEU A 42 3.69 13.42 12.29
N LEU A 43 2.84 14.45 12.26
CA LEU A 43 2.91 15.51 11.25
C LEU A 43 4.23 16.28 11.30
N ASN A 44 4.69 16.63 12.52
CA ASN A 44 5.97 17.33 12.70
C ASN A 44 7.16 16.44 12.31
N ALA A 45 7.12 15.14 12.63
CA ALA A 45 8.14 14.19 12.22
C ALA A 45 8.18 14.04 10.69
N LEU A 46 7.02 13.94 10.03
CA LEU A 46 6.93 13.89 8.59
C LEU A 46 7.49 15.17 7.96
N ASP A 47 7.10 16.35 8.45
CA ASP A 47 7.59 17.64 7.94
C ASP A 47 9.12 17.79 8.11
N GLY A 48 9.71 17.27 9.19
CA GLY A 48 11.17 17.21 9.37
C GLY A 48 11.89 16.28 8.39
N VAL A 49 11.30 15.11 8.07
CA VAL A 49 11.84 14.20 7.04
C VAL A 49 11.67 14.78 5.63
N ILE A 50 10.60 15.56 5.42
CA ILE A 50 10.26 16.24 4.16
C ILE A 50 11.27 17.32 3.77
N ASP A 51 11.92 17.98 4.74
CA ASP A 51 12.87 19.07 4.47
C ASP A 51 14.21 18.60 3.90
N CYS A 52 14.32 17.30 3.65
CA CYS A 52 15.55 16.68 3.22
C CYS A 52 15.51 16.34 1.71
N PRO A 53 16.37 16.97 0.89
CA PRO A 53 16.31 16.82 -0.56
C PRO A 53 16.64 15.38 -1.00
N GLY A 54 15.85 14.87 -1.95
CA GLY A 54 16.10 13.57 -2.59
C GLY A 54 15.47 12.36 -1.90
N ARG A 55 14.67 12.56 -0.84
CA ARG A 55 13.92 11.47 -0.19
C ARG A 55 12.50 11.31 -0.76
N ILE A 56 12.02 10.06 -0.73
CA ILE A 56 10.63 9.70 -1.05
C ILE A 56 10.01 9.08 0.20
N ALA A 57 8.91 9.64 0.67
CA ALA A 57 8.10 9.04 1.73
C ALA A 57 6.94 8.26 1.10
N ILE A 58 6.75 7.02 1.55
CA ILE A 58 5.65 6.14 1.15
C ILE A 58 4.84 5.82 2.41
N MET A 59 3.53 6.06 2.36
CA MET A 59 2.61 5.73 3.44
C MET A 59 1.50 4.84 2.89
N THR A 60 1.14 3.80 3.62
CA THR A 60 0.04 2.89 3.26
C THR A 60 -1.11 3.04 4.26
N THR A 61 -2.35 3.01 3.79
CA THR A 61 -3.54 2.94 4.66
C THR A 61 -4.60 2.06 4.00
N ASN A 62 -5.35 1.32 4.81
CA ASN A 62 -6.55 0.62 4.35
C ASN A 62 -7.78 1.54 4.36
N HIS A 63 -7.75 2.61 5.17
CA HIS A 63 -8.84 3.57 5.36
C HIS A 63 -8.35 4.96 5.01
N SER A 64 -8.48 5.35 3.73
CA SER A 64 -8.01 6.66 3.28
C SER A 64 -8.94 7.81 3.66
N GLU A 65 -10.21 7.49 3.92
CA GLU A 65 -11.28 8.35 4.38
C GLU A 65 -11.13 8.75 5.85
N LYS A 66 -10.44 7.92 6.65
CA LYS A 66 -10.15 8.20 8.07
C LYS A 66 -8.84 8.99 8.26
N LEU A 67 -8.13 9.31 7.17
CA LEU A 67 -6.91 10.09 7.26
C LEU A 67 -7.22 11.55 7.56
N ASP A 68 -6.39 12.17 8.40
CA ASP A 68 -6.49 13.59 8.68
C ASP A 68 -6.28 14.42 7.40
N PRO A 69 -7.16 15.40 7.11
CA PRO A 69 -7.05 16.28 5.94
C PRO A 69 -5.68 16.99 5.81
N ALA A 70 -5.00 17.24 6.93
CA ALA A 70 -3.68 17.86 6.96
C ALA A 70 -2.58 16.97 6.37
N LEU A 71 -2.75 15.63 6.34
CA LEU A 71 -1.81 14.71 5.70
C LEU A 71 -1.94 14.73 4.17
N ILE A 72 -3.17 14.83 3.67
CA ILE A 72 -3.47 14.81 2.23
C ILE A 72 -3.32 16.17 1.54
N ARG A 73 -3.02 17.23 2.31
CA ARG A 73 -2.87 18.58 1.77
C ARG A 73 -1.76 18.65 0.72
N PRO A 74 -1.95 19.45 -0.36
CA PRO A 74 -0.89 19.74 -1.32
C PRO A 74 0.36 20.24 -0.59
N GLY A 75 1.48 19.55 -0.80
CA GLY A 75 2.71 19.82 -0.05
C GLY A 75 2.92 18.94 1.18
N ARG A 76 2.21 17.81 1.33
CA ARG A 76 2.56 16.64 2.20
C ARG A 76 2.42 15.30 1.51
N VAL A 77 1.41 15.16 0.66
CA VAL A 77 1.28 14.05 -0.28
C VAL A 77 1.15 14.60 -1.69
N HIS A 78 1.84 13.99 -2.65
CA HIS A 78 1.78 14.41 -4.05
C HIS A 78 1.02 13.41 -4.94
N LYS A 79 1.04 12.12 -4.60
CA LYS A 79 0.36 11.06 -5.35
C LYS A 79 -0.41 10.14 -4.40
N LYS A 80 -1.63 9.79 -4.79
CA LYS A 80 -2.47 8.78 -4.16
C LYS A 80 -2.66 7.65 -5.17
N LEU A 81 -2.32 6.43 -4.80
CA LEU A 81 -2.51 5.22 -5.60
C LEU A 81 -3.45 4.29 -4.85
N MET A 82 -4.57 3.94 -5.46
CA MET A 82 -5.51 2.98 -4.91
C MET A 82 -5.15 1.58 -5.41
N LEU A 83 -4.92 0.66 -4.48
CA LEU A 83 -4.76 -0.76 -4.72
C LEU A 83 -6.09 -1.45 -4.41
N GLY A 84 -6.81 -1.79 -5.46
CA GLY A 84 -8.09 -2.50 -5.40
C GLY A 84 -7.92 -4.02 -5.37
N HIS A 85 -9.01 -4.71 -5.65
CA HIS A 85 -9.02 -6.15 -5.89
C HIS A 85 -8.41 -6.48 -7.24
N MET A 86 -8.11 -7.75 -7.45
CA MET A 86 -7.45 -8.20 -8.65
C MET A 86 -8.44 -8.40 -9.81
N ASP A 87 -8.02 -7.97 -10.99
CA ASP A 87 -8.69 -8.32 -12.24
C ASP A 87 -8.28 -9.73 -12.69
N ALA A 88 -9.12 -10.38 -13.52
CA ALA A 88 -8.83 -11.72 -14.04
C ALA A 88 -7.44 -11.82 -14.71
N THR A 89 -7.01 -10.79 -15.44
CA THR A 89 -5.69 -10.72 -16.07
C THR A 89 -4.54 -10.69 -15.06
N GLN A 90 -4.73 -10.00 -13.93
CA GLN A 90 -3.73 -9.92 -12.87
C GLN A 90 -3.62 -11.25 -12.13
N ILE A 91 -4.75 -11.92 -11.90
CA ILE A 91 -4.79 -13.26 -11.30
C ILE A 91 -4.10 -14.27 -12.23
N GLN A 92 -4.41 -14.25 -13.53
CA GLN A 92 -3.75 -15.09 -14.53
C GLN A 92 -2.22 -14.91 -14.47
N ASN A 93 -1.74 -13.68 -14.49
CA ASN A 93 -0.30 -13.41 -14.42
C ASN A 93 0.35 -13.95 -13.13
N MET A 94 -0.33 -13.88 -11.99
CA MET A 94 0.18 -14.48 -10.74
C MET A 94 0.26 -16.00 -10.85
N ILE A 95 -0.80 -16.65 -11.33
CA ILE A 95 -0.83 -18.11 -11.46
C ILE A 95 0.28 -18.59 -12.43
N GLU A 96 0.39 -17.95 -13.59
CA GLU A 96 1.45 -18.27 -14.56
C GLU A 96 2.86 -18.12 -13.97
N TYR A 97 3.05 -17.09 -13.15
CA TYR A 97 4.31 -16.86 -12.44
C TYR A 97 4.61 -17.95 -11.40
N TYR A 98 3.65 -18.32 -10.55
CA TYR A 98 3.87 -19.31 -9.48
C TYR A 98 4.10 -20.73 -10.01
N PHE A 99 3.34 -21.14 -11.04
CA PHE A 99 3.45 -22.48 -11.61
C PHE A 99 4.44 -22.57 -12.77
N ALA A 100 5.09 -21.47 -13.15
CA ALA A 100 6.00 -21.38 -14.29
C ALA A 100 5.40 -22.00 -15.58
N THR A 101 4.10 -21.77 -15.79
CA THR A 101 3.33 -22.34 -16.90
C THR A 101 2.43 -21.26 -17.51
N PHE A 102 1.89 -21.52 -18.69
CA PHE A 102 0.90 -20.64 -19.32
C PHE A 102 -0.50 -21.18 -19.10
N ILE A 103 -1.43 -20.27 -18.78
CA ILE A 103 -2.84 -20.62 -18.68
C ILE A 103 -3.41 -20.80 -20.09
N THR A 104 -4.20 -21.85 -20.29
CA THR A 104 -4.87 -22.10 -21.58
C THR A 104 -6.02 -21.12 -21.81
N SER A 105 -6.42 -20.92 -23.06
CA SER A 105 -7.53 -20.01 -23.40
C SER A 105 -8.83 -20.37 -22.67
N THR A 106 -9.12 -21.66 -22.50
CA THR A 106 -10.30 -22.15 -21.76
C THR A 106 -10.23 -21.79 -20.28
N GLN A 107 -9.07 -21.94 -19.64
CA GLN A 107 -8.88 -21.59 -18.23
C GLN A 107 -8.95 -20.07 -17.99
N SER A 108 -8.44 -19.27 -18.92
CA SER A 108 -8.54 -17.80 -18.87
C SER A 108 -10.00 -17.34 -19.00
N GLU A 109 -10.79 -17.98 -19.87
CA GLU A 109 -12.22 -17.72 -19.98
C GLU A 109 -12.99 -18.12 -18.72
N LEU A 110 -12.69 -19.29 -18.13
CA LEU A 110 -13.30 -19.73 -16.86
C LEU A 110 -13.01 -18.74 -15.73
N LEU A 111 -11.77 -18.27 -15.61
CA LEU A 111 -11.38 -17.26 -14.63
C LEU A 111 -12.10 -15.93 -14.88
N GLY A 112 -12.20 -15.50 -16.14
CA GLY A 112 -12.92 -14.29 -16.52
C GLY A 112 -14.39 -14.34 -16.12
N ASN A 113 -15.06 -15.46 -16.38
CA ASN A 113 -16.47 -15.66 -15.99
C ASN A 113 -16.62 -15.69 -14.47
N ALA A 114 -15.74 -16.41 -13.76
CA ALA A 114 -15.79 -16.48 -12.30
C ALA A 114 -15.67 -15.11 -11.63
N ILE A 115 -14.78 -14.23 -12.12
CA ILE A 115 -14.60 -12.88 -11.57
C ILE A 115 -15.74 -11.95 -11.95
N ASN A 116 -16.31 -12.08 -13.16
CA ASN A 116 -17.39 -11.22 -13.64
C ASN A 116 -18.77 -11.60 -13.08
N ASP A 117 -19.01 -12.88 -12.76
CA ASP A 117 -20.28 -13.39 -12.25
C ASP A 117 -20.57 -13.01 -10.79
N GLY A 118 -19.80 -12.09 -10.22
CA GLY A 118 -19.99 -11.58 -8.87
C GLY A 118 -19.37 -12.47 -7.79
N SER A 119 -18.31 -13.21 -8.11
CA SER A 119 -17.50 -13.90 -7.11
C SER A 119 -16.84 -12.91 -6.14
N ALA A 120 -16.40 -13.44 -5.00
CA ALA A 120 -15.81 -12.66 -3.91
C ALA A 120 -14.67 -11.77 -4.42
N PRO A 121 -14.51 -10.54 -3.88
CA PRO A 121 -13.38 -9.70 -4.20
C PRO A 121 -12.05 -10.41 -3.88
N VAL A 122 -11.27 -10.71 -4.92
CA VAL A 122 -10.01 -11.46 -4.78
C VAL A 122 -8.86 -10.50 -4.47
N THR A 123 -8.11 -10.78 -3.40
CA THR A 123 -6.90 -10.04 -3.04
C THR A 123 -5.65 -10.77 -3.52
N PRO A 124 -4.53 -10.07 -3.77
CA PRO A 124 -3.26 -10.73 -4.11
C PRO A 124 -2.81 -11.77 -3.09
N ALA A 125 -3.03 -11.52 -1.80
CA ALA A 125 -2.70 -12.47 -0.74
C ALA A 125 -3.56 -13.75 -0.81
N ALA A 126 -4.82 -13.63 -1.22
CA ALA A 126 -5.68 -14.79 -1.41
C ALA A 126 -5.20 -15.66 -2.60
N VAL A 127 -4.79 -15.04 -3.71
CA VAL A 127 -4.23 -15.78 -4.86
C VAL A 127 -2.92 -16.47 -4.48
N GLU A 128 -2.03 -15.78 -3.76
CA GLU A 128 -0.80 -16.40 -3.26
C GLU A 128 -1.10 -17.63 -2.39
N ALA A 129 -2.00 -17.49 -1.41
CA ALA A 129 -2.37 -18.58 -0.52
C ALA A 129 -2.88 -19.80 -1.30
N LEU A 130 -3.78 -19.59 -2.28
CA LEU A 130 -4.28 -20.66 -3.13
C LEU A 130 -3.18 -21.33 -3.96
N CYS A 131 -2.27 -20.54 -4.54
CA CYS A 131 -1.13 -21.08 -5.27
C CYS A 131 -0.16 -21.85 -4.36
N SER A 132 -0.10 -21.52 -3.07
CA SER A 132 0.72 -22.25 -2.10
C SER A 132 0.04 -23.52 -1.58
N GLU A 133 -1.29 -23.57 -1.54
CA GLU A 133 -2.07 -24.71 -1.03
C GLU A 133 -2.35 -25.78 -2.10
N HIS A 134 -2.15 -25.45 -3.37
CA HIS A 134 -2.48 -26.32 -4.50
C HIS A 134 -1.31 -26.52 -5.45
N ASP A 135 -1.10 -27.76 -5.87
CA ASP A 135 0.02 -28.14 -6.76
C ASP A 135 -0.29 -27.93 -8.26
N GLY A 136 -1.47 -27.43 -8.63
CA GLY A 136 -1.89 -27.32 -10.01
C GLY A 136 -2.86 -26.17 -10.31
N VAL A 137 -2.72 -25.63 -11.53
CA VAL A 137 -3.52 -24.51 -12.04
C VAL A 137 -5.03 -24.80 -11.97
N ASP A 138 -5.46 -25.99 -12.39
CA ASP A 138 -6.88 -26.35 -12.37
C ASP A 138 -7.46 -26.39 -10.95
N ALA A 139 -6.68 -26.83 -9.97
CA ALA A 139 -7.09 -26.84 -8.57
C ALA A 139 -7.26 -25.42 -8.03
N VAL A 140 -6.32 -24.51 -8.35
CA VAL A 140 -6.41 -23.10 -7.99
C VAL A 140 -7.62 -22.43 -8.63
N LEU A 141 -7.86 -22.65 -9.93
CA LEU A 141 -9.01 -22.05 -10.63
C LEU A 141 -10.34 -22.54 -10.05
N ASN A 142 -10.45 -23.83 -9.74
CA ASN A 142 -11.62 -24.37 -9.07
C ASN A 142 -11.81 -23.78 -7.66
N ALA A 143 -10.73 -23.58 -6.91
CA ALA A 143 -10.80 -22.96 -5.59
C ALA A 143 -11.24 -21.48 -5.66
N ILE A 144 -10.78 -20.73 -6.66
CA ILE A 144 -11.23 -19.34 -6.92
C ILE A 144 -12.73 -19.32 -7.22
N CYS A 145 -13.25 -20.26 -8.02
CA CYS A 145 -14.67 -20.37 -8.32
C CYS A 145 -15.53 -20.73 -7.08
N GLN A 146 -14.94 -21.41 -6.09
CA GLN A 146 -15.63 -21.86 -4.89
C GLN A 146 -15.45 -20.92 -3.69
N MET A 147 -14.71 -19.81 -3.85
CA MET A 147 -14.49 -18.88 -2.75
C MET A 147 -15.83 -18.35 -2.22
N PRO A 148 -16.12 -18.52 -0.92
CA PRO A 148 -17.30 -17.91 -0.34
C PRO A 148 -17.15 -16.40 -0.48
N MET A 149 -18.23 -15.74 -0.92
CA MET A 149 -18.37 -14.28 -0.84
C MET A 149 -17.91 -13.82 0.54
N ALA A 150 -16.71 -13.23 0.61
CA ALA A 150 -16.29 -12.53 1.80
C ALA A 150 -17.23 -11.35 1.94
N VAL A 151 -18.29 -11.54 2.75
CA VAL A 151 -19.17 -10.46 3.18
C VAL A 151 -18.26 -9.40 3.76
N SER A 152 -18.13 -8.29 3.05
CA SER A 152 -17.59 -7.06 3.59
C SER A 152 -18.53 -6.59 4.70
N THR A 153 -18.43 -7.20 5.87
CA THR A 153 -19.00 -6.67 7.10
C THR A 153 -18.17 -5.44 7.48
N ALA A 154 -18.59 -4.27 7.02
CA ALA A 154 -18.70 -3.07 7.85
C ALA A 154 -19.21 -1.85 7.04
N VAL A 155 -20.53 -1.64 7.11
CA VAL A 155 -21.22 -0.36 7.35
C VAL A 155 -21.04 0.72 6.27
N ASP A 156 -21.89 0.74 5.23
CA ASP A 156 -23.12 1.56 5.20
C ASP A 156 -23.78 1.78 6.56
N SER A 157 -23.73 3.01 7.08
CA SER A 157 -24.77 3.68 7.90
C SER A 157 -24.30 5.06 8.38
N ALA A 158 -25.13 6.06 8.05
CA ALA A 158 -25.29 7.39 8.69
C ALA A 158 -24.22 8.48 8.50
#